data_AF-A0A7S2ZEI3-F1
#
_entry.id   AF-A0A7S2ZEI3-F1
#
_cell.length_a   1.000
_cell.length_b   1.000
_cell.length_c   1.000
_cell.angle_alpha   90.00
_cell.angle_beta   90.00
_cell.angle_gamma   90.00
#
_symmetry.space_group_name_H-M   'P 1'
#
loop_
_entity.id
_entity.type
_entity.pdbx_description
1 polymer ?
#
loop_
_entity_poly.entity_id
_entity_poly.type
_entity_poly.pdbx_seq_one_letter_code
_entity_poly.pdbx_strand_id
1 'polypeptide(L)'
;MEGGVGFVSASGFAGRRVREPRCRRGRAGKGMMRMDVAGAKKNFIHVDDRSTSEIKKILSRAVDVKAVIRDGKVKLMEDKSMAMVFAKPSARTRVSFETGMFLLGGHALYLGQEVGIGTREA
;
A
#
# COMPACT_ATOMS: atom_id res chain seq x y z
N MET A 1 -33.65 2.29 -27.41
CA MET A 1 -33.93 3.66 -26.95
C MET A 1 -33.51 3.74 -25.48
N GLU A 2 -32.20 3.61 -25.23
CA GLU A 2 -31.25 4.73 -25.09
C GLU A 2 -31.47 5.49 -23.77
N GLY A 3 -31.00 4.90 -22.67
CA GLY A 3 -30.87 5.58 -21.37
C GLY A 3 -29.44 6.10 -21.21
N GLY A 4 -29.24 7.37 -21.57
CA GLY A 4 -27.94 8.03 -21.50
C GLY A 4 -27.47 8.24 -20.07
N VAL A 5 -26.26 7.77 -19.76
CA VAL A 5 -25.55 8.02 -18.51
C VAL A 5 -24.69 9.27 -18.70
N GLY A 6 -25.10 10.38 -18.08
CA GLY A 6 -24.40 11.66 -18.15
C GLY A 6 -23.04 11.62 -17.45
N PHE A 7 -21.99 11.89 -18.22
CA PHE A 7 -20.62 12.06 -17.76
C PHE A 7 -20.43 13.52 -17.29
N VAL A 8 -20.25 13.74 -15.98
CA VAL A 8 -19.97 15.07 -15.44
C VAL A 8 -18.46 15.30 -15.40
N SER A 9 -17.99 16.12 -16.34
CA SER A 9 -16.64 16.66 -16.42
C SER A 9 -16.49 17.80 -15.41
N ALA A 10 -15.54 17.68 -14.47
CA ALA A 10 -15.16 18.76 -13.56
C ALA A 10 -13.87 19.41 -14.06
N SER A 11 -14.01 20.41 -14.93
CA SER A 11 -12.95 21.33 -15.31
C SER A 11 -12.91 22.53 -14.36
N GLY A 12 -11.71 22.82 -13.83
CA GLY A 12 -11.31 24.17 -13.45
C GLY A 12 -11.39 24.53 -11.97
N PHE A 13 -10.25 24.50 -11.28
CA PHE A 13 -10.01 25.38 -10.13
C PHE A 13 -8.62 26.00 -10.27
N ALA A 14 -8.60 27.21 -10.82
CA ALA A 14 -7.41 28.02 -10.99
C ALA A 14 -7.09 28.78 -9.69
N GLY A 15 -5.85 28.63 -9.22
CA GLY A 15 -5.01 29.71 -8.73
C GLY A 15 -5.41 30.47 -7.47
N ARG A 16 -4.87 30.04 -6.31
CA ARG A 16 -4.50 30.98 -5.23
C ARG A 16 -3.03 30.77 -4.85
N ARG A 17 -2.20 31.79 -5.14
CA ARG A 17 -0.81 31.90 -4.71
C ARG A 17 -0.78 32.26 -3.22
N VAL A 18 -0.29 31.35 -2.38
CA VAL A 18 0.15 31.66 -1.02
C VAL A 18 1.67 31.77 -1.06
N ARG A 19 2.20 32.95 -0.70
CA ARG A 19 3.64 33.16 -0.52
C ARG A 19 4.03 32.61 0.85
N GLU A 20 4.92 31.62 0.88
CA GLU A 20 5.50 31.13 2.13
C GLU A 20 6.65 32.01 2.63
N PRO A 21 6.82 32.14 3.95
CA PRO A 21 7.92 32.88 4.56
C PRO A 21 9.24 32.11 4.46
N ARG A 22 10.30 32.83 4.10
CA ARG A 22 11.69 32.36 4.18
C ARG A 22 12.08 32.16 5.65
N CYS A 23 12.09 30.92 6.12
CA CYS A 23 12.71 30.56 7.40
C CYS A 23 14.18 30.17 7.18
N ARG A 24 15.09 30.88 7.86
CA ARG A 24 16.55 30.65 7.85
C ARG A 24 16.91 29.46 8.76
N ARG A 25 17.77 28.58 8.22
CA ARG A 25 18.77 27.69 8.84
C ARG A 25 18.55 27.22 10.29
N GLY A 26 18.41 25.90 10.44
CA GLY A 26 18.86 25.14 11.60
C GLY A 26 19.70 23.94 11.15
N ARG A 27 20.95 23.88 11.58
CA ARG A 27 21.88 22.74 11.42
C ARG A 27 21.65 21.82 12.61
N ALA A 28 21.12 20.61 12.40
CA ALA A 28 21.08 19.59 13.45
C ALA A 28 20.98 18.17 12.87
N GLY A 29 21.79 17.27 13.41
CA GLY A 29 21.57 15.83 13.36
C GLY A 29 22.14 15.12 12.15
N LYS A 30 23.42 14.73 12.23
CA LYS A 30 24.01 13.68 11.40
C LYS A 30 23.36 12.35 11.84
N GLY A 31 22.14 12.10 11.37
CA GLY A 31 21.46 10.83 11.54
C GLY A 31 22.25 9.77 10.80
N MET A 32 22.79 8.82 11.55
CA MET A 32 23.43 7.61 11.07
C MET A 32 22.53 6.99 9.98
N MET A 33 22.92 7.14 8.71
CA MET A 33 22.23 6.46 7.62
C MET A 33 22.49 4.97 7.82
N ARG A 34 21.47 4.25 8.33
CA ARG A 34 21.44 2.80 8.22
C ARG A 34 21.50 2.50 6.72
N MET A 35 22.60 1.90 6.29
CA MET A 35 22.71 1.36 4.94
C MET A 35 21.70 0.21 4.84
N ASP A 36 20.55 0.49 4.23
CA ASP A 36 19.65 -0.55 3.81
C ASP A 36 20.35 -1.35 2.70
N VAL A 37 20.67 -2.61 3.00
CA VAL A 37 21.19 -3.58 2.04
C VAL A 37 20.17 -3.68 0.88
N ALA A 38 20.59 -3.21 -0.29
CA ALA A 38 19.82 -3.33 -1.53
C ALA A 38 19.71 -4.80 -1.91
N GLY A 39 18.65 -5.46 -1.44
CA GLY A 39 18.38 -6.88 -1.68
C GLY A 39 17.61 -7.60 -0.57
N ALA A 40 17.50 -7.03 0.63
CA ALA A 40 16.75 -7.67 1.72
C ALA A 40 15.23 -7.42 1.58
N LYS A 41 14.41 -8.46 1.83
CA LYS A 41 12.96 -8.33 1.99
C LYS A 41 12.68 -7.29 3.09
N LYS A 42 12.12 -6.14 2.71
CA LYS A 42 11.80 -5.08 3.67
C LYS A 42 10.41 -5.31 4.26
N ASN A 43 10.36 -5.59 5.57
CA ASN A 43 9.11 -5.70 6.31
C ASN A 43 8.45 -4.32 6.50
N PHE A 44 7.14 -4.31 6.75
CA PHE A 44 6.38 -3.12 7.12
C PHE A 44 5.80 -3.35 8.52
N ILE A 45 6.54 -2.93 9.56
CA ILE A 45 6.17 -3.13 10.96
C ILE A 45 5.60 -1.83 11.52
N HIS A 46 6.37 -0.73 11.41
CA HIS A 46 5.92 0.60 11.78
C HIS A 46 6.02 1.60 10.62
N VAL A 47 5.16 2.61 10.65
CA VAL A 47 5.18 3.69 9.65
C VAL A 47 6.43 4.56 9.77
N ASP A 48 6.95 4.72 10.99
CA ASP A 48 8.13 5.53 11.31
C ASP A 48 9.45 4.90 10.84
N ASP A 49 9.44 3.60 10.52
CA ASP A 49 10.59 2.91 9.94
C ASP A 49 10.87 3.36 8.49
N ARG A 50 9.95 4.13 7.89
CA ARG A 50 10.02 4.55 6.48
C ARG A 50 10.18 6.05 6.35
N SER A 51 11.06 6.44 5.43
CA SER A 51 11.18 7.85 5.08
C SER A 51 9.91 8.35 4.38
N THR A 52 9.62 9.65 4.50
CA THR A 52 8.50 10.29 3.78
C THR A 52 8.57 10.04 2.27
N SER A 53 9.78 9.96 1.71
CA SER A 53 9.99 9.68 0.29
C SER A 53 9.56 8.26 -0.11
N GLU A 54 9.80 7.27 0.73
CA GLU A 54 9.39 5.88 0.49
C GLU A 54 7.88 5.72 0.59
N ILE A 55 7.26 6.35 1.60
CA ILE A 55 5.80 6.34 1.75
C ILE A 55 5.14 6.95 0.50
N LYS A 56 5.64 8.09 0.02
CA LYS A 56 5.16 8.71 -1.23
C LYS A 56 5.30 7.75 -2.41
N LYS A 57 6.42 7.04 -2.55
CA LYS A 57 6.61 6.03 -3.60
C LYS A 57 5.60 4.88 -3.51
N ILE A 58 5.30 4.40 -2.30
CA ILE A 58 4.28 3.35 -2.09
C ILE A 58 2.90 3.85 -2.55
N LEU A 59 2.53 5.08 -2.19
CA LEU A 59 1.26 5.67 -2.57
C LEU A 59 1.16 5.90 -4.09
N SER A 60 2.21 6.40 -4.74
CA SER A 60 2.26 6.53 -6.20
C SER A 60 2.07 5.16 -6.87
N ARG A 61 2.79 4.13 -6.40
CA ARG A 61 2.64 2.76 -6.92
C ARG A 61 1.22 2.22 -6.73
N ALA A 62 0.55 2.54 -5.62
CA ALA A 62 -0.83 2.12 -5.40
C ALA A 62 -1.80 2.73 -6.44
N VAL A 63 -1.56 3.97 -6.87
CA VAL A 63 -2.33 4.62 -7.95
C VAL A 63 -2.08 3.92 -9.28
N ASP A 64 -0.81 3.65 -9.61
CA ASP A 64 -0.43 2.98 -10.85
C ASP A 64 -1.05 1.58 -10.94
N VAL A 65 -0.90 0.77 -9.88
CA VAL A 65 -1.48 -0.57 -9.80
C VAL A 65 -3.00 -0.52 -9.92
N LYS A 66 -3.66 0.46 -9.30
CA LYS A 66 -5.11 0.63 -9.42
C LYS A 66 -5.52 0.93 -10.86
N ALA A 67 -4.76 1.73 -11.61
CA ALA A 67 -5.03 1.97 -13.02
C ALA A 67 -4.88 0.68 -13.84
N VAL A 68 -3.78 -0.04 -13.63
CA VAL A 68 -3.47 -1.30 -14.34
C VAL A 68 -4.53 -2.38 -14.06
N ILE A 69 -5.05 -2.47 -12.84
CA ILE A 69 -6.16 -3.38 -12.49
C ILE A 69 -7.43 -3.04 -13.29
N ARG A 70 -7.73 -1.75 -13.49
CA ARG A 70 -8.92 -1.33 -14.26
C ARG A 70 -8.82 -1.67 -15.74
N ASP A 71 -7.61 -1.75 -16.27
CA ASP A 71 -7.35 -2.11 -17.66
C ASP A 71 -7.43 -3.64 -17.91
N GLY A 72 -7.64 -4.44 -16.86
CA GLY A 72 -8.04 -5.84 -16.95
C GLY A 72 -6.94 -6.86 -17.28
N LYS A 73 -5.66 -6.47 -17.29
CA LYS A 73 -4.52 -7.35 -17.64
C LYS A 73 -3.45 -7.37 -16.55
N VAL A 74 -3.78 -7.87 -15.36
CA VAL A 74 -2.84 -7.86 -14.22
C VAL A 74 -2.64 -9.25 -13.65
N LYS A 75 -1.39 -9.72 -13.76
CA LYS A 75 -0.89 -10.95 -13.16
C LYS A 75 0.45 -10.70 -12.47
N LEU A 76 0.52 -9.64 -11.65
CA LEU A 76 1.76 -9.26 -10.97
C LEU A 76 2.16 -10.28 -9.89
N MET A 77 1.19 -11.00 -9.33
CA MET A 77 1.36 -11.95 -8.24
C MET A 77 0.94 -13.37 -8.63
N GLU A 78 1.01 -13.71 -9.93
CA GLU A 78 0.80 -15.09 -10.38
C GLU A 78 1.75 -16.05 -9.65
N ASP A 79 1.21 -17.22 -9.27
CA ASP A 79 1.87 -18.27 -8.49
C ASP A 79 2.39 -17.84 -7.10
N LYS A 80 2.00 -16.66 -6.61
CA LYS A 80 2.36 -16.19 -5.26
C LYS A 80 1.20 -16.36 -4.31
N SER A 81 1.49 -16.97 -3.17
CA SER A 81 0.56 -17.11 -2.06
C SER A 81 0.92 -16.19 -0.90
N MET A 82 -0.08 -15.56 -0.28
CA MET A 82 0.06 -14.74 0.92
C MET A 82 -0.67 -15.43 2.08
N ALA A 83 0.06 -15.78 3.14
CA ALA A 83 -0.52 -16.26 4.38
C ALA A 83 -0.88 -15.06 5.30
N MET A 84 -2.11 -15.04 5.80
CA MET A 84 -2.63 -14.04 6.73
C MET A 84 -2.93 -14.68 8.07
N VAL A 85 -2.27 -14.20 9.12
CA VAL A 85 -2.49 -14.63 10.51
C VAL A 85 -3.05 -13.44 11.29
N PHE A 86 -4.22 -13.61 11.92
CA PHE A 86 -4.83 -12.59 12.75
C PHE A 86 -5.09 -13.11 14.16
N ALA A 87 -4.46 -12.50 15.18
CA ALA A 87 -4.74 -12.81 16.58
C ALA A 87 -6.19 -12.47 16.98
N LYS A 88 -6.74 -11.40 16.37
CA LYS A 88 -8.14 -10.99 16.51
C LYS A 88 -8.77 -10.89 15.12
N PRO A 89 -9.96 -11.46 14.89
CA PRO A 89 -10.58 -11.45 13.57
C PRO A 89 -10.89 -10.01 13.12
N SER A 90 -10.52 -9.68 11.87
CA SER A 90 -10.82 -8.39 11.23
C SER A 90 -11.34 -8.59 9.81
N ALA A 91 -12.63 -8.32 9.60
CA ALA A 91 -13.27 -8.50 8.30
C ALA A 91 -12.73 -7.53 7.24
N ARG A 92 -12.60 -6.24 7.59
CA ARG A 92 -12.14 -5.21 6.63
C ARG A 92 -10.73 -5.50 6.14
N THR A 93 -9.84 -5.91 7.05
CA THR A 93 -8.45 -6.23 6.74
C THR A 93 -8.39 -7.48 5.88
N ARG A 94 -9.03 -8.58 6.31
CA ARG A 94 -9.07 -9.83 5.55
C ARG A 94 -9.58 -9.63 4.13
N VAL A 95 -10.78 -9.05 3.98
CA VAL A 95 -11.43 -8.86 2.68
C VAL A 95 -10.58 -8.00 1.76
N SER A 96 -9.94 -6.95 2.29
CA SER A 96 -9.10 -6.06 1.48
C SER A 96 -7.83 -6.74 0.96
N PHE A 97 -7.16 -7.54 1.80
CA PHE A 97 -5.97 -8.28 1.37
C PHE A 97 -6.31 -9.44 0.42
N GLU A 98 -7.40 -10.16 0.69
CA GLU A 98 -7.89 -11.25 -0.16
C GLU A 98 -8.28 -10.73 -1.55
N THR A 99 -9.07 -9.67 -1.61
CA THR A 99 -9.45 -9.00 -2.87
C THR A 99 -8.22 -8.45 -3.58
N GLY A 100 -7.28 -7.84 -2.84
CA GLY A 100 -6.04 -7.30 -3.41
C GLY A 100 -5.19 -8.37 -4.08
N MET A 101 -4.99 -9.52 -3.43
CA MET A 101 -4.24 -10.64 -4.02
C MET A 101 -4.96 -11.25 -5.21
N PHE A 102 -6.27 -11.45 -5.12
CA PHE A 102 -7.08 -11.98 -6.21
C PHE A 102 -6.99 -11.10 -7.47
N LEU A 103 -7.16 -9.78 -7.32
CA LEU A 103 -7.07 -8.83 -8.44
C LEU A 103 -5.67 -8.76 -9.07
N LEU A 104 -4.63 -9.13 -8.33
CA LEU A 104 -3.25 -9.19 -8.81
C LEU A 104 -2.87 -10.56 -9.40
N GLY A 105 -3.80 -11.52 -9.39
CA GLY A 105 -3.61 -12.88 -9.89
C GLY A 105 -2.92 -13.83 -8.91
N GLY A 106 -2.86 -13.50 -7.62
CA GLY A 106 -2.27 -14.33 -6.59
C GLY A 106 -3.31 -14.95 -5.65
N HIS A 107 -2.83 -15.83 -4.76
CA HIS A 107 -3.66 -16.54 -3.80
C HIS A 107 -3.46 -15.99 -2.38
N ALA A 108 -4.55 -15.85 -1.62
CA ALA A 108 -4.49 -15.47 -0.22
C ALA A 108 -5.03 -16.62 0.65
N LEU A 109 -4.29 -16.95 1.70
CA LEU A 109 -4.62 -17.99 2.67
C LEU A 109 -4.88 -17.31 4.01
N TYR A 110 -6.07 -17.47 4.55
CA TYR A 110 -6.38 -17.03 5.90
C TYR A 110 -6.14 -18.20 6.87
N LEU A 111 -5.23 -17.98 7.81
CA LEU A 111 -4.92 -18.94 8.85
C LEU A 111 -5.61 -18.47 10.14
N GLY A 112 -6.62 -19.22 10.58
CA GLY A 112 -7.43 -18.88 11.74
C GLY A 112 -6.73 -19.15 13.07
N GLN A 113 -7.54 -19.24 14.14
CA GLN A 113 -7.03 -19.63 15.45
C GLN A 113 -6.55 -21.10 15.48
N GLU A 114 -6.88 -21.90 14.46
CA GLU A 114 -6.46 -23.30 14.37
C GLU A 114 -4.94 -23.51 14.25
N VAL A 115 -4.17 -22.49 13.87
CA VAL A 115 -2.71 -22.62 13.71
C VAL A 115 -2.02 -22.94 15.06
N GLY A 116 -2.61 -22.52 16.19
CA GLY A 116 -2.05 -22.85 17.50
C GLY A 116 -0.62 -22.36 17.71
N ILE A 117 -0.26 -21.18 17.15
CA ILE A 117 1.07 -20.58 17.33
C ILE A 117 1.35 -20.40 18.83
N GLY A 118 2.40 -21.04 19.33
CA GLY A 118 2.76 -21.04 20.76
C GLY A 118 2.10 -22.14 21.61
N THR A 119 1.22 -22.98 21.03
CA THR A 119 0.68 -24.19 21.71
C THR A 119 1.04 -25.48 20.96
N ARG A 120 1.02 -25.49 19.63
CA ARG A 120 1.33 -26.67 18.80
C ARG A 120 2.55 -26.50 17.91
N GLU A 121 2.86 -25.29 17.46
CA GLU A 121 4.08 -24.99 16.69
C GLU A 121 4.92 -23.98 17.47
N ALA A 122 6.18 -24.35 17.72
CA ALA A 122 7.18 -23.62 18.51
C ALA A 122 8.35 -23.16 17.64
#